data_AF-A0A3A6L1D4-F1
#
_entry.id   AF-A0A3A6L1D4-F1
#
_cell.length_a   1.000
_cell.length_b   1.000
_cell.length_c   1.000
_cell.angle_alpha   90.00
_cell.angle_beta   90.00
_cell.angle_gamma   90.00
#
_symmetry.space_group_name_H-M   'P 1'
#
loop_
_entity.id
_entity.type
_entity.pdbx_description
1 polymer ?
#
loop_
_entity_poly.entity_id
_entity_poly.type
_entity_poly.pdbx_seq_one_letter_code
_entity_poly.pdbx_strand_id
1 'polypeptide(L)'
;EHDESNQKLDPVKQQPELRLLKNDKQRAEFIDAYEEWPLWIDNQETGEKYYRYELPDGTSFVVKTYHSMLYDYKAGTGMRYKEGYGRNEQYILEPGKFFRDCSANRSAMIEKLKELQKSEQGGKKDADRIKTENRR
;
A
#
# COMPACT_ATOMS: atom_id res chain seq x y z
N GLU A 1 -14.95 37.30 7.52
CA GLU A 1 -15.85 36.34 6.84
C GLU A 1 -15.16 34.99 6.89
N HIS A 2 -15.73 34.04 7.63
CA HIS A 2 -15.21 32.67 7.72
C HIS A 2 -15.80 31.91 6.55
N ASP A 3 -15.01 31.65 5.51
CA ASP A 3 -15.37 30.69 4.47
C ASP A 3 -14.87 29.32 4.93
N GLU A 4 -15.69 28.66 5.77
CA GLU A 4 -15.56 27.24 6.07
C GLU A 4 -15.93 26.47 4.81
N SER A 5 -14.97 26.36 3.89
CA SER A 5 -15.03 25.41 2.80
C SER A 5 -15.18 24.02 3.43
N ASN A 6 -16.43 23.56 3.41
CA ASN A 6 -16.92 22.27 3.85
C ASN A 6 -16.10 21.16 3.18
N GLN A 7 -14.95 20.84 3.75
CA GLN A 7 -14.15 19.66 3.41
C GLN A 7 -15.02 18.48 3.78
N LYS A 8 -15.74 17.98 2.78
CA LYS A 8 -16.40 16.68 2.82
C LYS A 8 -15.28 15.65 2.92
N LEU A 9 -14.75 15.46 4.13
CA LEU A 9 -13.85 14.37 4.46
C LEU A 9 -14.66 13.12 4.18
N ASP A 10 -14.39 12.48 3.05
CA ASP A 10 -14.88 11.13 2.80
C ASP A 10 -14.58 10.29 4.05
N PRO A 11 -15.53 9.45 4.49
CA PRO A 11 -15.33 8.65 5.70
C PRO A 11 -14.00 7.90 5.55
N VAL A 12 -13.08 8.18 6.48
CA VAL A 12 -11.76 7.55 6.51
C VAL A 12 -11.97 6.04 6.43
N LYS A 13 -11.63 5.43 5.29
CA LYS A 13 -11.70 3.98 5.14
C LYS A 13 -10.84 3.39 6.24
N GLN A 14 -11.41 2.52 7.06
CA GLN A 14 -10.65 1.80 8.08
C GLN A 14 -9.64 0.88 7.39
N GLN A 15 -8.43 0.79 7.94
CA GLN A 15 -7.40 -0.08 7.39
C GLN A 15 -7.87 -1.54 7.43
N PRO A 16 -7.83 -2.29 6.31
CA PRO A 16 -8.21 -3.70 6.31
C PRO A 16 -7.20 -4.52 7.12
N GLU A 17 -7.66 -5.58 7.79
CA GLU A 17 -6.75 -6.46 8.54
C GLU A 17 -5.80 -7.22 7.61
N LEU A 18 -4.52 -7.34 8.02
CA LEU A 18 -3.53 -8.10 7.26
C LEU A 18 -3.77 -9.61 7.47
N ARG A 19 -4.51 -10.23 6.55
CA ARG A 19 -4.75 -11.68 6.57
C ARG A 19 -3.47 -12.47 6.28
N LEU A 20 -3.40 -13.73 6.69
CA LEU A 20 -2.30 -14.63 6.35
C LEU A 20 -2.30 -14.92 4.84
N LEU A 21 -1.28 -14.45 4.11
CA LEU A 21 -1.16 -14.58 2.67
C LEU A 21 -0.24 -15.78 2.36
N LYS A 22 -0.77 -16.80 1.71
CA LYS A 22 -0.08 -18.10 1.54
C LYS A 22 0.85 -18.12 0.34
N ASN A 23 0.52 -17.38 -0.72
CA ASN A 23 1.25 -17.38 -1.98
C ASN A 23 1.42 -15.96 -2.54
N ASP A 24 2.26 -15.82 -3.55
CA ASP A 24 2.59 -14.52 -4.14
C ASP A 24 1.40 -13.90 -4.87
N LYS A 25 0.47 -14.71 -5.39
CA LYS A 25 -0.78 -14.23 -5.99
C LYS A 25 -1.65 -13.50 -4.97
N GLN A 26 -1.82 -14.03 -3.77
CA GLN A 26 -2.58 -13.38 -2.70
C GLN A 26 -1.90 -12.09 -2.22
N ARG A 27 -0.56 -12.06 -2.18
CA ARG A 27 0.22 -10.85 -1.84
C ARG A 27 0.06 -9.77 -2.90
N ALA A 28 0.13 -10.19 -4.16
CA ALA A 28 -0.17 -9.38 -5.32
C ALA A 28 -1.57 -8.76 -5.24
N GLU A 29 -2.61 -9.58 -5.04
CA GLU A 29 -4.01 -9.14 -4.94
C GLU A 29 -4.22 -8.14 -3.79
N PHE A 30 -3.58 -8.37 -2.64
CA PHE A 30 -3.64 -7.43 -1.51
C PHE A 30 -3.04 -6.05 -1.85
N ILE A 31 -1.92 -6.02 -2.58
CA ILE A 31 -1.29 -4.76 -3.01
C ILE A 31 -2.11 -4.08 -4.11
N ASP A 32 -2.68 -4.85 -5.04
CA ASP A 32 -3.51 -4.31 -6.12
C ASP A 32 -4.83 -3.72 -5.59
N ALA A 33 -5.31 -4.21 -4.44
CA ALA A 33 -6.45 -3.65 -3.70
C ALA A 33 -6.08 -2.41 -2.86
N TYR A 34 -5.04 -1.65 -3.22
CA TYR A 34 -4.59 -0.47 -2.47
C TYR A 34 -5.68 0.60 -2.30
N GLU A 35 -6.68 0.65 -3.18
CA GLU A 35 -7.83 1.58 -3.05
C GLU A 35 -8.75 1.25 -1.87
N GLU A 36 -8.62 0.05 -1.28
CA GLU A 36 -9.26 -0.33 -0.03
C GLU A 36 -8.50 0.18 1.20
N TRP A 37 -7.24 0.58 1.04
CA TRP A 37 -6.46 1.15 2.13
C TRP A 37 -6.93 2.58 2.46
N PRO A 38 -6.66 3.07 3.68
CA PRO A 38 -6.94 4.45 4.04
C PRO A 38 -6.23 5.43 3.09
N LEU A 39 -6.97 6.42 2.62
CA LEU A 39 -6.42 7.56 1.90
C LEU A 39 -5.63 8.42 2.89
N TRP A 40 -4.33 8.57 2.65
CA TRP A 40 -3.41 9.30 3.52
C TRP A 40 -3.23 10.75 3.10
N ILE A 41 -3.04 10.99 1.80
CA ILE A 41 -2.91 12.33 1.23
C ILE A 41 -3.78 12.38 -0.02
N ASP A 42 -4.58 13.44 -0.13
CA ASP A 42 -5.37 13.77 -1.31
C ASP A 42 -5.00 15.19 -1.74
N ASN A 43 -4.21 15.29 -2.82
CA ASN A 43 -3.79 16.57 -3.35
C ASN A 43 -4.69 16.95 -4.53
N GLN A 44 -5.71 17.76 -4.23
CA GLN A 44 -6.69 18.22 -5.20
C GLN A 44 -6.08 19.10 -6.30
N GLU A 45 -4.99 19.82 -6.02
CA GLU A 45 -4.35 20.71 -6.99
C GLU A 45 -3.60 19.93 -8.09
N THR A 46 -3.02 18.78 -7.74
CA THR A 46 -2.23 17.95 -8.66
C THR A 46 -2.97 16.70 -9.13
N GLY A 47 -4.08 16.34 -8.48
CA GLY A 47 -4.80 15.09 -8.70
C GLY A 47 -4.04 13.86 -8.16
N GLU A 48 -3.08 14.05 -7.26
CA GLU A 48 -2.32 12.97 -6.63
C GLU A 48 -3.07 12.40 -5.42
N LYS A 49 -3.12 11.07 -5.34
CA LYS A 49 -3.66 10.36 -4.17
C LYS A 49 -2.64 9.39 -3.63
N TYR A 50 -2.57 9.31 -2.31
CA TYR A 50 -1.65 8.43 -1.60
C TYR A 50 -2.44 7.51 -0.69
N TYR A 51 -2.42 6.22 -0.97
CA TYR A 51 -3.04 5.20 -0.14
C TYR A 51 -1.96 4.59 0.75
N ARG A 52 -2.19 4.55 2.07
CA ARG A 52 -1.19 4.07 3.04
C ARG A 52 -1.70 2.88 3.83
N TYR A 53 -0.84 1.89 4.01
CA TYR A 53 -1.07 0.73 4.86
C TYR A 53 0.05 0.59 5.87
N GLU A 54 -0.27 0.64 7.16
CA GLU A 54 0.69 0.45 8.25
C GLU A 54 0.91 -1.05 8.54
N LEU A 55 2.17 -1.48 8.55
CA LEU A 55 2.55 -2.86 8.77
C LEU A 55 2.90 -3.12 10.26
N PRO A 56 2.78 -4.37 10.75
CA PRO A 56 3.02 -4.68 12.16
C PRO A 56 4.46 -4.41 12.65
N ASP A 57 5.45 -4.38 11.75
CA ASP A 57 6.85 -4.10 12.08
C ASP A 57 7.17 -2.59 12.13
N GLY A 58 6.17 -1.72 11.99
CA GLY A 58 6.31 -0.27 12.01
C GLY A 58 6.68 0.36 10.65
N THR A 59 6.87 -0.45 9.60
CA THR A 59 6.98 0.07 8.23
C THR A 59 5.60 0.39 7.65
N SER A 60 5.54 1.07 6.50
CA SER A 60 4.26 1.30 5.81
C SER A 60 4.39 1.13 4.31
N PHE A 61 3.36 0.60 3.68
CA PHE A 61 3.21 0.65 2.25
C PHE A 61 2.50 1.93 1.84
N VAL A 62 2.97 2.54 0.75
CA VAL A 62 2.28 3.66 0.11
C VAL A 62 2.18 3.42 -1.39
N VAL A 63 0.97 3.57 -1.92
CA VAL A 63 0.72 3.59 -3.36
C VAL A 63 0.28 4.99 -3.73
N LYS A 64 1.09 5.65 -4.57
CA LYS A 64 0.77 6.96 -5.13
C LYS A 64 0.15 6.78 -6.50
N THR A 65 -1.02 7.37 -6.71
CA THR A 65 -1.73 7.40 -8.00
C THR A 65 -1.86 8.84 -8.48
N TYR A 66 -1.91 9.02 -9.80
CA TYR A 66 -2.12 10.32 -10.43
C TYR A 66 -3.29 10.22 -11.39
N HIS A 67 -4.25 11.12 -11.24
CA HIS A 67 -5.28 11.32 -12.24
C HIS A 67 -4.70 12.10 -13.42
N SER A 68 -4.63 11.50 -14.61
CA SER A 68 -3.98 12.12 -15.77
C SER A 68 -4.59 11.65 -17.10
N MET A 69 -4.30 12.37 -18.18
CA MET A 69 -4.58 11.86 -19.52
C MET A 69 -3.52 10.82 -19.89
N LEU A 70 -3.94 9.58 -20.03
CA LEU A 70 -3.10 8.47 -20.46
C LEU A 70 -2.99 8.45 -21.97
N TYR A 71 -1.76 8.27 -22.45
CA TYR A 71 -1.43 8.13 -23.86
C TYR A 71 -1.47 6.65 -24.25
N ASP A 72 -2.44 6.25 -25.06
CA ASP A 72 -2.47 4.93 -25.70
C ASP A 72 -2.07 5.08 -27.17
N TYR A 73 -0.87 4.61 -27.51
CA TYR A 73 -0.42 4.52 -28.89
C TYR A 73 -0.78 3.15 -29.46
N LYS A 74 -1.67 3.14 -30.46
CA LYS A 74 -1.94 1.94 -31.26
C LYS A 74 -1.46 2.14 -32.69
N ALA A 75 -0.59 1.24 -33.14
CA ALA A 75 -0.15 1.19 -34.52
C ALA A 75 -1.37 1.10 -35.46
N GLY A 76 -1.42 1.98 -36.45
CA GLY A 76 -2.52 2.05 -37.44
C GLY A 76 -3.77 2.83 -36.99
N THR A 77 -3.89 3.25 -35.73
CA THR A 77 -5.03 4.08 -35.27
C THR A 77 -4.65 5.43 -34.67
N GLY A 78 -3.35 5.71 -34.52
CA GLY A 78 -2.84 6.97 -34.00
C GLY A 78 -2.90 7.08 -32.48
N MET A 79 -2.67 8.29 -31.97
CA MET A 79 -2.63 8.59 -30.55
C MET A 79 -4.05 8.77 -30.00
N ARG A 80 -4.40 8.05 -28.93
CA ARG A 80 -5.65 8.26 -28.19
C ARG A 80 -5.35 8.75 -26.78
N TYR A 81 -6.13 9.72 -26.34
CA TYR A 81 -6.13 10.23 -24.99
C TYR A 81 -7.28 9.57 -24.23
N LYS A 82 -6.98 8.98 -23.08
CA LYS A 82 -8.00 8.47 -22.16
C LYS A 82 -7.74 9.06 -20.78
N GLU A 83 -8.74 9.71 -20.21
CA GLU A 83 -8.70 10.12 -18.81
C GLU A 83 -8.68 8.90 -17.90
N GLY A 84 -7.77 8.87 -16.93
CA GLY A 84 -7.66 7.78 -15.98
C GLY A 84 -6.49 7.91 -15.01
N TYR A 85 -6.29 6.88 -14.20
CA TYR A 85 -5.18 6.82 -13.26
C TYR A 85 -3.95 6.17 -13.91
N GLY A 86 -2.81 6.85 -13.86
CA GLY A 86 -1.56 6.43 -14.50
C GLY A 86 -0.87 5.24 -13.83
N ARG A 87 0.40 5.01 -14.20
CA ARG A 87 1.22 4.00 -13.50
C ARG A 87 1.40 4.42 -12.05
N ASN A 88 0.99 3.57 -11.14
CA ASN A 88 1.16 3.79 -9.71
C ASN A 88 2.64 3.72 -9.32
N GLU A 89 3.07 4.63 -8.46
CA GLU A 89 4.37 4.55 -7.79
C GLU A 89 4.18 3.84 -6.45
N GLN A 90 5.10 2.93 -6.11
CA GLN A 90 5.04 2.17 -4.86
C GLN A 90 6.19 2.57 -3.94
N TYR A 91 5.92 2.58 -2.63
CA TYR A 91 6.89 2.92 -1.60
C TYR A 91 6.77 1.98 -0.40
N ILE A 92 7.90 1.70 0.24
CA ILE A 92 7.98 1.00 1.53
C ILE A 92 8.65 1.97 2.52
N LEU A 93 7.84 2.68 3.29
CA LEU A 93 8.29 3.67 4.26
C LEU A 93 8.93 2.98 5.46
N GLU A 94 10.18 3.31 5.71
CA GLU A 94 10.94 2.84 6.86
C GLU A 94 11.12 4.00 7.84
N PRO A 95 10.92 3.77 9.16
CA PRO A 95 11.14 4.81 10.16
C PRO A 95 12.55 5.41 10.04
N GLY A 96 12.63 6.75 10.00
CA GLY A 96 13.90 7.47 9.91
C GLY A 96 14.47 7.65 8.50
N LYS A 97 13.80 7.15 7.45
CA LYS A 97 14.17 7.43 6.05
C LYS A 97 13.27 8.49 5.42
N PHE A 98 13.82 9.22 4.44
CA PHE A 98 13.04 10.19 3.67
C PHE A 98 12.13 9.47 2.66
N PHE A 99 10.94 10.03 2.43
CA PHE A 99 9.93 9.45 1.55
C PHE A 99 10.47 9.06 0.15
N ARG A 100 11.27 9.94 -0.46
CA ARG A 100 11.86 9.72 -1.78
C ARG A 100 12.81 8.52 -1.82
N ASP A 101 13.51 8.24 -0.72
CA ASP A 101 14.46 7.14 -0.61
C ASP A 101 13.76 5.79 -0.35
N CYS A 102 12.46 5.83 -0.04
CA CYS A 102 11.62 4.65 0.18
C CYS A 102 10.94 4.14 -1.10
N SER A 103 11.29 4.68 -2.28
CA SER A 103 10.77 4.21 -3.56
C SER A 103 11.02 2.71 -3.72
N ALA A 104 9.95 2.00 -4.09
CA ALA A 104 9.95 0.56 -4.22
C ALA A 104 9.21 0.14 -5.49
N ASN A 105 8.99 -1.15 -5.63
CA ASN A 105 8.16 -1.71 -6.67
C ASN A 105 7.27 -2.80 -6.08
N ARG A 106 6.30 -3.23 -6.88
CA ARG A 106 5.33 -4.26 -6.49
C ARG A 106 5.99 -5.57 -6.01
N SER A 107 7.08 -6.01 -6.63
CA SER A 107 7.78 -7.24 -6.22
C SER A 107 8.46 -7.09 -4.86
N ALA A 108 9.05 -5.92 -4.56
CA ALA A 108 9.63 -5.63 -3.25
C ALA A 108 8.57 -5.67 -2.14
N MET A 109 7.37 -5.13 -2.40
CA MET A 109 6.26 -5.20 -1.44
C MET A 109 5.80 -6.65 -1.20
N ILE A 110 5.76 -7.48 -2.24
CA ILE A 110 5.44 -8.92 -2.11
C ILE A 110 6.47 -9.63 -1.22
N GLU A 111 7.76 -9.42 -1.45
CA GLU A 111 8.81 -10.03 -0.62
C GLU A 111 8.75 -9.51 0.83
N LYS A 112 8.48 -8.22 1.05
CA LYS A 112 8.29 -7.66 2.40
C LYS A 112 7.16 -8.35 3.16
N LEU A 113 6.00 -8.58 2.51
CA LEU A 113 4.87 -9.31 3.10
C LEU A 113 5.24 -10.76 3.46
N LYS A 114 6.05 -11.40 2.61
CA LYS A 114 6.51 -12.77 2.82
C LYS A 114 7.49 -12.87 3.99
N GLU A 115 8.39 -11.90 4.16
CA GLU A 115 9.32 -11.83 5.30
C GLU A 115 8.56 -11.60 6.61
N LEU A 116 7.64 -10.63 6.63
CA LEU A 116 6.78 -10.33 7.78
C LEU A 116 6.07 -11.58 8.28
N GLN A 117 5.35 -12.28 7.40
CA GLN A 117 4.54 -13.44 7.78
C GLN A 117 5.37 -14.70 8.09
N LYS A 118 6.62 -14.78 7.64
CA LYS A 118 7.57 -15.82 8.09
C LYS A 118 8.06 -15.55 9.51
N SER A 119 8.40 -14.30 9.81
CA SER A 119 8.91 -13.90 11.13
C SER A 119 7.86 -14.12 12.24
N GLU A 120 6.59 -13.80 11.97
CA GLU A 120 5.48 -14.05 12.91
C GLU A 120 5.27 -15.55 13.18
N GLN A 121 5.37 -16.38 12.14
CA GLN A 121 5.24 -17.84 12.29
C GLN A 121 6.40 -18.46 13.06
N GLY A 122 7.61 -17.94 12.92
CA GLY A 122 8.78 -18.36 13.71
C GLY A 122 8.62 -18.02 15.18
N GLY A 123 8.34 -16.75 15.48
CA GLY A 123 8.17 -16.29 16.87
C GLY A 123 7.02 -16.96 17.61
N LYS A 124 5.92 -17.29 16.91
CA LYS A 124 4.79 -18.02 17.52
C LYS A 124 5.15 -19.45 17.91
N LYS A 125 5.94 -20.15 17.07
CA LYS A 125 6.42 -21.51 17.37
C LYS A 125 7.36 -21.54 18.58
N ASP A 126 8.25 -20.56 18.68
CA ASP A 126 9.18 -20.46 19.81
C ASP A 126 8.44 -20.16 21.12
N ALA A 127 7.46 -19.25 21.09
CA ALA A 127 6.62 -18.95 22.25
C ALA A 127 5.82 -20.17 22.72
N ASP A 128 5.24 -20.96 21.80
CA ASP A 128 4.49 -22.17 22.15
C ASP A 128 5.39 -23.28 22.70
N ARG A 129 6.61 -23.40 22.18
CA ARG A 129 7.63 -24.33 22.71
C ARG A 129 8.03 -23.97 24.16
N ILE A 130 8.34 -22.69 24.44
CA ILE A 130 8.70 -22.22 25.78
C ILE A 130 7.57 -22.47 26.79
N LYS A 131 6.30 -22.23 26.39
CA LYS A 131 5.13 -22.53 27.22
C LYS A 131 4.96 -24.03 27.52
N THR A 132 5.36 -24.89 26.58
CA THR A 132 5.26 -26.35 26.74
C THR A 132 6.36 -26.89 27.64
N GLU A 133 7.58 -26.35 27.55
CA GLU A 133 8.71 -26.71 28.42
C GLU A 133 8.49 -26.23 29.88
N ASN A 134 7.93 -25.03 30.10
CA ASN A 134 7.64 -24.53 31.45
C ASN A 134 6.42 -25.18 32.16
N ARG A 135 5.67 -26.05 31.47
CA ARG A 135 4.56 -26.84 32.05
C ARG A 135 4.95 -28.26 32.46
N ARG A 136 6.22 -28.64 32.27
CA ARG A 136 6.81 -29.90 32.76
C ARG A 136 7.65 -29.62 33.99
#